data_AF-A0A3S3QE95-F1
#
_entry.id   AF-A0A3S3QE95-F1
#
_cell.length_a   1.000
_cell.length_b   1.000
_cell.length_c   1.000
_cell.angle_alpha   90.00
_cell.angle_beta   90.00
_cell.angle_gamma   90.00
#
_symmetry.space_group_name_H-M   'P 1'
#
loop_
_entity.id
_entity.type
_entity.pdbx_description
1 polymer ?
#
loop_
_entity_poly.entity_id
_entity_poly.type
_entity_poly.pdbx_seq_one_letter_code
_entity_poly.pdbx_strand_id
1 'polypeptide(L)'
;MHLEKKIAVVIPAHNEEKLIGKVIETMPDYVDFIVVVDDQSQDQTVAIVQSLAISNKKIVCLEHEQNRGVGAAIATGYIWARDHQVDVTAVMAADFQMDPEDLPNILEPVCRVSVIIQKVIDCFEASHGE
;
A
#
# COMPACT_ATOMS: atom_id res chain seq x y z
N MET A 1 -1.93 1.71 -14.78
CA MET A 1 -2.46 0.41 -15.23
C MET A 1 -1.34 -0.33 -15.91
N HIS A 2 -1.16 -1.61 -15.58
CA HIS A 2 -0.16 -2.50 -16.15
C HIS A 2 -0.86 -3.77 -16.63
N LEU A 3 -0.63 -4.20 -17.88
CA LEU A 3 -1.32 -5.37 -18.45
C LEU A 3 -2.86 -5.32 -18.28
N GLU A 4 -3.46 -4.14 -18.47
CA GLU A 4 -4.90 -3.88 -18.27
C GLU A 4 -5.42 -4.09 -16.83
N LYS A 5 -4.52 -4.13 -15.85
CA LYS A 5 -4.83 -4.22 -14.41
C LYS A 5 -4.53 -2.92 -13.70
N LYS A 6 -5.41 -2.52 -12.79
CA LYS A 6 -5.23 -1.41 -11.86
C LYS A 6 -4.43 -1.91 -10.66
N ILE A 7 -3.29 -1.26 -10.39
CA ILE A 7 -2.33 -1.71 -9.37
C ILE A 7 -2.27 -0.71 -8.21
N ALA A 8 -2.36 -1.23 -6.99
CA ALA A 8 -2.06 -0.47 -5.78
C ALA A 8 -0.86 -1.06 -5.04
N VAL A 9 -0.06 -0.19 -4.43
CA VAL A 9 0.98 -0.59 -3.47
C VAL A 9 0.59 -0.05 -2.10
N VAL A 10 0.44 -0.94 -1.13
CA VAL A 10 0.18 -0.61 0.28
C VAL A 10 1.51 -0.46 1.00
N ILE A 11 1.68 0.65 1.70
CA ILE A 11 2.88 0.96 2.48
C ILE A 11 2.44 1.19 3.93
N PRO A 12 2.56 0.20 4.83
CA PRO A 12 2.40 0.45 6.24
C PRO A 12 3.56 1.33 6.74
N ALA A 13 3.25 2.36 7.52
CA ALA A 13 4.24 3.31 8.02
C ALA A 13 4.04 3.59 9.52
N HIS A 14 5.14 3.65 10.28
CA HIS A 14 5.15 4.10 11.67
C HIS A 14 6.54 4.66 12.01
N ASN A 15 6.65 5.97 12.11
CA ASN A 15 7.90 6.71 12.32
C ASN A 15 8.96 6.50 11.22
N GLU A 16 8.57 6.73 9.96
CA GLU A 16 9.36 6.48 8.75
C GLU A 16 9.74 7.78 8.01
N GLU A 17 9.81 8.92 8.69
CA GLU A 17 10.03 10.25 8.09
C GLU A 17 11.27 10.34 7.18
N LYS A 18 12.27 9.48 7.42
CA LYS A 18 13.54 9.48 6.69
C LYS A 18 13.47 8.79 5.34
N LEU A 19 12.54 7.85 5.16
CA LEU A 19 12.53 6.93 4.02
C LEU A 19 11.22 7.00 3.23
N ILE A 20 10.09 7.33 3.87
CA ILE A 20 8.77 7.29 3.24
C ILE A 20 8.70 8.12 1.95
N GLY A 21 9.29 9.31 1.93
CA GLY A 21 9.32 10.17 0.75
C GLY A 21 10.06 9.50 -0.41
N LYS A 22 11.22 8.90 -0.14
CA LYS A 22 12.02 8.20 -1.15
C LYS A 22 11.27 7.00 -1.72
N VAL A 23 10.65 6.18 -0.87
CA VAL A 23 9.85 5.02 -1.31
C VAL A 23 8.75 5.46 -2.28
N ILE A 24 8.03 6.54 -1.95
CA ILE A 24 6.97 7.11 -2.79
C ILE A 24 7.52 7.63 -4.12
N GLU A 25 8.63 8.36 -4.10
CA GLU A 25 9.25 8.95 -5.30
C GLU A 25 9.83 7.91 -6.24
N THR A 26 10.30 6.77 -5.72
CA THR A 26 10.82 5.66 -6.54
C THR A 26 9.74 4.74 -7.09
N MET A 27 8.46 5.01 -6.80
CA MET A 27 7.38 4.15 -7.24
C MET A 27 7.24 4.14 -8.78
N PRO A 28 7.14 2.97 -9.44
CA PRO A 28 7.04 2.91 -10.88
C PRO A 28 5.77 3.55 -11.44
N ASP A 29 5.86 4.14 -12.63
CA ASP A 29 4.76 4.87 -13.28
C ASP A 29 3.51 4.02 -13.53
N TYR A 30 3.66 2.70 -13.66
CA TYR A 30 2.55 1.79 -13.92
C TYR A 30 1.68 1.52 -12.68
N VAL A 31 2.16 1.87 -11.48
CA VAL A 31 1.38 1.84 -10.23
C VAL A 31 0.33 2.96 -10.28
N ASP A 32 -0.93 2.58 -10.06
CA ASP A 32 -2.06 3.50 -10.10
C ASP A 32 -2.29 4.18 -8.74
N PHE A 33 -2.06 3.44 -7.64
CA PHE A 33 -2.27 3.94 -6.29
C PHE A 33 -1.12 3.59 -5.35
N ILE A 34 -0.72 4.55 -4.52
CA ILE A 34 0.26 4.39 -3.45
C ILE A 34 -0.49 4.65 -2.15
N VAL A 35 -0.89 3.57 -1.46
CA VAL A 35 -1.73 3.62 -0.27
C VAL A 35 -0.85 3.54 0.96
N VAL A 36 -0.48 4.70 1.50
CA VAL A 36 0.26 4.78 2.75
C VAL A 36 -0.71 4.68 3.91
N VAL A 37 -0.47 3.73 4.81
CA VAL A 37 -1.26 3.56 6.03
C VAL A 37 -0.39 3.87 7.22
N ASP A 38 -0.57 5.05 7.78
CA ASP A 38 0.11 5.50 8.98
C ASP A 38 -0.52 4.86 10.23
N ASP A 39 0.31 4.16 11.00
CA ASP A 39 -0.08 3.44 12.21
C ASP A 39 0.29 4.24 13.47
N GLN A 40 -0.13 5.51 13.50
CA GLN A 40 0.05 6.46 14.61
C GLN A 40 1.49 6.97 14.77
N SER A 41 2.11 7.44 13.69
CA SER A 41 3.43 8.08 13.76
C SER A 41 3.43 9.33 14.64
N GLN A 42 4.55 9.57 15.31
CA GLN A 42 4.80 10.74 16.16
C GLN A 42 5.83 11.70 15.55
N ASP A 43 6.36 11.35 14.38
CA ASP A 43 7.35 12.10 13.63
C ASP A 43 6.71 12.78 12.39
N GLN A 44 7.53 13.22 11.43
CA GLN A 44 7.03 13.93 10.25
C GLN A 44 6.46 13.02 9.16
N THR A 45 6.29 11.71 9.37
CA THR A 45 5.83 10.75 8.36
C THR A 45 4.54 11.20 7.67
N VAL A 46 3.48 11.46 8.42
CA VAL A 46 2.17 11.89 7.88
C VAL A 46 2.31 13.20 7.10
N ALA A 47 3.02 14.18 7.65
CA ALA A 47 3.19 15.49 7.03
C ALA A 47 3.90 15.39 5.67
N ILE A 48 4.92 14.51 5.56
CA ILE A 48 5.63 14.25 4.31
C ILE A 48 4.69 13.63 3.27
N VAL A 49 3.94 12.60 3.66
CA VAL A 49 3.01 11.90 2.76
C VAL A 49 1.91 12.83 2.25
N GLN A 50 1.29 13.59 3.15
CA GLN A 50 0.25 14.56 2.81
C GLN A 50 0.78 15.66 1.87
N SER A 51 2.00 16.15 2.11
CA SER A 51 2.66 17.12 1.23
C SER A 51 2.84 16.58 -0.19
N LEU A 52 3.33 15.34 -0.32
CA LEU A 52 3.49 14.69 -1.63
C LEU A 52 2.15 14.42 -2.32
N ALA A 53 1.10 14.11 -1.56
CA ALA A 53 -0.24 13.87 -2.10
C ALA A 53 -0.87 15.11 -2.76
N ILE A 54 -0.43 16.32 -2.39
CA ILE A 54 -0.89 17.57 -3.04
C ILE A 54 -0.51 17.59 -4.53
N SER A 55 0.69 17.12 -4.87
CA SER A 55 1.23 17.15 -6.24
C SER A 55 1.05 15.82 -6.99
N ASN A 56 0.87 14.70 -6.28
CA ASN A 56 0.72 13.38 -6.88
C ASN A 56 -0.60 12.70 -6.44
N LYS A 57 -1.58 12.70 -7.35
CA LYS A 57 -2.93 12.14 -7.13
C LYS A 57 -2.97 10.62 -6.96
N LYS A 58 -1.86 9.92 -7.21
CA LYS A 58 -1.77 8.48 -6.95
C LYS A 58 -1.64 8.17 -5.46
N ILE A 59 -1.21 9.14 -4.65
CA ILE A 59 -0.93 8.95 -3.23
C ILE A 59 -2.23 9.06 -2.43
N VAL A 60 -2.43 8.07 -1.57
CA VAL A 60 -3.53 7.98 -0.62
C VAL A 60 -2.91 7.84 0.76
N CYS A 61 -3.29 8.71 1.69
CA CYS A 61 -2.85 8.66 3.07
C CYS A 61 -4.04 8.25 3.95
N LEU A 62 -3.90 7.11 4.63
CA LEU A 62 -4.84 6.62 5.64
C LEU A 62 -4.15 6.66 6.99
N GLU A 63 -4.83 7.13 8.03
CA GLU A 63 -4.26 7.31 9.36
C GLU A 63 -5.08 6.51 10.38
N HIS A 64 -4.40 5.72 11.22
CA HIS A 64 -5.02 5.09 12.37
C HIS A 64 -4.99 6.02 13.58
N GLU A 65 -6.10 6.08 14.33
CA GLU A 65 -6.19 6.87 15.57
C GLU A 65 -5.27 6.34 16.69
N GLN A 66 -4.91 5.05 16.63
CA GLN A 66 -4.01 4.38 17.56
C GLN A 66 -3.15 3.37 16.80
N ASN A 67 -1.96 3.07 17.32
CA ASN A 67 -1.11 2.02 16.78
C ASN A 67 -1.82 0.65 16.90
N ARG A 68 -2.04 -0.01 15.76
CA ARG A 68 -2.72 -1.31 15.64
C ARG A 68 -1.78 -2.41 15.12
N GLY A 69 -0.52 -2.06 14.87
CA GLY A 69 0.50 -2.92 14.30
C GLY A 69 0.46 -3.00 12.78
N VAL A 70 1.59 -3.42 12.20
CA VAL A 70 1.82 -3.54 10.75
C VAL A 70 0.76 -4.39 10.04
N GLY A 71 0.28 -5.48 10.66
CA GLY A 71 -0.73 -6.34 10.07
C GLY A 71 -2.08 -5.64 9.90
N ALA A 72 -2.47 -4.81 10.87
CA ALA A 72 -3.69 -4.01 10.78
C ALA A 72 -3.55 -2.91 9.72
N ALA A 73 -2.38 -2.27 9.62
CA ALA A 73 -2.11 -1.28 8.59
C ALA A 73 -2.20 -1.89 7.17
N ILE A 74 -1.63 -3.08 6.96
CA ILE A 74 -1.75 -3.82 5.70
C ILE A 74 -3.22 -4.15 5.39
N ALA A 75 -3.96 -4.65 6.39
CA ALA A 75 -5.39 -4.98 6.23
C ALA A 75 -6.21 -3.75 5.84
N THR A 76 -5.98 -2.60 6.47
CA THR A 76 -6.61 -1.32 6.11
C THR A 76 -6.34 -0.95 4.65
N GLY A 77 -5.09 -1.09 4.20
CA GLY A 77 -4.73 -0.83 2.79
C GLY A 77 -5.42 -1.79 1.80
N TYR A 78 -5.57 -3.07 2.18
CA TYR A 78 -6.31 -4.05 1.38
C TYR A 78 -7.80 -3.77 1.29
N ILE A 79 -8.43 -3.38 2.40
CA ILE A 79 -9.84 -2.97 2.43
C ILE A 79 -10.03 -1.77 1.50
N TRP A 80 -9.16 -0.76 1.61
CA TRP A 80 -9.21 0.39 0.71
C TRP A 80 -9.07 -0.02 -0.76
N ALA A 81 -8.11 -0.88 -1.09
CA ALA A 81 -7.87 -1.34 -2.46
C ALA A 81 -9.09 -2.10 -3.04
N ARG A 82 -9.71 -2.97 -2.24
CA ARG A 82 -10.97 -3.66 -2.59
C ARG A 82 -12.07 -2.66 -2.91
N ASP A 83 -12.30 -1.72 -2.01
CA ASP A 83 -13.41 -0.76 -2.13
C ASP A 83 -13.22 0.19 -3.34
N HIS A 84 -11.99 0.34 -3.83
CA HIS A 84 -11.63 1.14 -5.01
C HIS A 84 -11.44 0.32 -6.29
N GLN A 85 -11.83 -0.96 -6.28
CA GLN A 85 -11.77 -1.88 -7.43
C GLN A 85 -10.37 -1.94 -8.03
N VAL A 86 -9.36 -2.08 -7.16
CA VAL A 86 -7.98 -2.41 -7.54
C VAL A 86 -7.91 -3.89 -7.89
N ASP A 87 -7.26 -4.22 -9.00
CA ASP A 87 -7.14 -5.60 -9.46
C ASP A 87 -6.01 -6.35 -8.75
N VAL A 88 -4.88 -5.66 -8.50
CA VAL A 88 -3.67 -6.23 -7.93
C VAL A 88 -3.12 -5.29 -6.87
N THR A 89 -2.85 -5.86 -5.69
CA THR A 89 -2.24 -5.12 -4.58
C THR A 89 -0.92 -5.76 -4.20
N ALA A 90 0.12 -4.96 -3.98
CA ALA A 90 1.37 -5.39 -3.37
C ALA A 90 1.56 -4.66 -2.03
N VAL A 91 2.39 -5.21 -1.15
CA VAL A 91 2.82 -4.54 0.08
C VAL A 91 4.30 -4.25 -0.02
N MET A 92 4.69 -3.00 0.21
CA MET A 92 6.10 -2.61 0.33
C MET A 92 6.36 -2.08 1.74
N ALA A 93 7.39 -2.61 2.39
CA ALA A 93 7.87 -2.05 3.64
C ALA A 93 8.46 -0.65 3.39
N ALA A 94 8.25 0.27 4.33
CA ALA A 94 8.73 1.65 4.23
C ALA A 94 10.25 1.80 4.49
N ASP A 95 10.97 0.69 4.71
CA ASP A 95 12.38 0.64 5.07
C ASP A 95 13.35 0.67 3.88
N PHE A 96 12.83 0.84 2.66
CA PHE A 96 13.61 0.89 1.41
C PHE A 96 14.46 -0.38 1.16
N GLN A 97 14.08 -1.53 1.73
CA GLN A 97 14.77 -2.80 1.52
C GLN A 97 14.37 -3.54 0.23
N MET A 98 13.27 -3.14 -0.41
CA MET A 98 12.84 -3.68 -1.71
C MET A 98 13.12 -2.68 -2.82
N ASP A 99 13.78 -3.16 -3.89
CA ASP A 99 13.97 -2.40 -5.10
C ASP A 99 12.65 -2.34 -5.90
N PRO A 100 12.10 -1.16 -6.21
CA PRO A 100 10.92 -1.05 -7.05
C PRO A 100 11.10 -1.65 -8.46
N GLU A 101 12.34 -1.84 -8.92
CA GLU A 101 12.65 -2.55 -10.17
C GLU A 101 12.39 -4.06 -10.09
N ASP A 102 12.27 -4.65 -8.89
CA ASP A 102 11.88 -6.05 -8.70
C ASP A 102 10.36 -6.27 -8.82
N LEU A 103 9.58 -5.20 -8.71
CA LEU A 103 8.12 -5.23 -8.70
C LEU A 103 7.52 -5.85 -9.99
N PRO A 104 8.02 -5.61 -11.22
CA PRO A 104 7.56 -6.30 -12.44
C PRO A 104 7.75 -7.81 -12.38
N ASN A 105 8.87 -8.30 -11.83
CA ASN A 105 9.17 -9.74 -11.77
C ASN A 105 8.18 -10.49 -10.85
N ILE A 106 7.65 -9.81 -9.84
CA ILE A 106 6.64 -10.36 -8.91
C ILE A 106 5.22 -10.14 -9.46
N LEU A 107 4.95 -8.98 -10.06
CA LEU A 107 3.64 -8.61 -10.56
C LEU A 107 3.26 -9.34 -11.84
N GLU A 108 4.19 -9.58 -12.76
CA GLU A 108 3.89 -10.21 -14.06
C GLU A 108 3.24 -11.60 -13.91
N PRO A 109 3.76 -12.53 -13.08
CA PRO A 109 3.10 -13.81 -12.83
C PRO A 109 1.69 -13.65 -12.22
N VAL A 110 1.52 -12.68 -11.31
CA VAL A 110 0.26 -12.38 -10.59
C VAL A 110 -0.76 -11.63 -11.46
N CYS A 111 -0.31 -10.91 -12.48
CA CYS A 111 -1.20 -10.27 -13.45
C CYS A 111 -1.68 -11.27 -14.50
N ARG A 112 -0.85 -12.28 -14.84
CA ARG A 112 -1.15 -13.32 -15.84
C ARG A 112 -2.02 -14.46 -15.29
N VAL A 113 -1.86 -14.80 -14.02
CA VAL A 113 -2.75 -15.72 -13.31
C VAL A 113 -3.72 -14.84 -12.52
N SER A 114 -5.04 -15.07 -12.53
CA SER A 114 -5.98 -14.26 -11.73
C SER A 114 -5.82 -14.50 -10.22
N VAL A 115 -4.63 -14.22 -9.66
CA VAL A 115 -4.36 -14.24 -8.23
C VAL A 115 -4.78 -12.89 -7.70
N ILE A 116 -6.08 -12.79 -7.48
CA ILE A 116 -6.64 -11.70 -6.69
C ILE A 116 -6.21 -11.99 -5.24
N ILE A 117 -5.53 -11.06 -4.57
CA ILE A 117 -5.42 -11.05 -3.09
C ILE A 117 -6.80 -10.68 -2.49
N GLN A 118 -7.90 -11.20 -3.06
CA GLN A 118 -9.22 -11.19 -2.43
C GLN A 118 -9.25 -12.25 -1.33
N LYS A 119 -8.54 -13.37 -1.53
CA LYS A 119 -8.69 -14.58 -0.71
C LYS A 119 -8.11 -14.47 0.71
N VAL A 120 -7.38 -13.40 1.01
CA VAL A 120 -6.90 -13.11 2.39
C VAL A 120 -7.97 -12.35 3.19
N ILE A 121 -8.79 -11.51 2.54
CA ILE A 121 -9.84 -10.72 3.21
C ILE A 121 -11.01 -11.62 3.64
N ASP A 122 -11.42 -12.58 2.80
CA ASP A 122 -12.50 -13.52 3.14
C ASP A 122 -12.18 -14.37 4.39
N CYS A 123 -10.90 -14.65 4.65
CA CYS A 123 -10.46 -15.34 5.88
C CYS A 123 -10.47 -14.46 7.13
N PHE A 124 -10.41 -13.13 6.98
CA PHE A 124 -10.36 -12.18 8.11
C PHE A 124 -11.76 -11.79 8.60
N GLU A 125 -12.74 -11.67 7.69
CA GLU A 125 -14.15 -11.49 8.08
C GLU A 125 -14.72 -12.76 8.76
N ALA A 126 -14.21 -13.95 8.41
CA ALA A 126 -14.57 -15.20 9.07
C ALA A 126 -13.99 -15.37 10.49
N SER A 127 -12.99 -14.59 10.88
CA SER A 127 -12.33 -14.68 12.19
C SER A 127 -12.76 -13.62 13.21
N HIS A 128 -13.61 -12.67 12.81
CA HIS A 128 -14.18 -11.62 13.69
C HIS A 128 -15.71 -11.73 13.84
N GLY A 129 -16.28 -12.88 13.47
CA GLY A 129 -17.68 -13.23 13.67
C GLY A 129 -17.88 -14.27 14.76
N GLU A 130 -17.41 -13.99 16.00
CA GLU A 130 -17.92 -14.56 17.26
C GLU A 130 -17.79 -13.52 18.39
#